data_AF-A0A7W9V5X0-F1
#
_entry.id   AF-A0A7W9V5X0-F1
#
_cell.length_a   1.000
_cell.length_b   1.000
_cell.length_c   1.000
_cell.angle_alpha   90.00
_cell.angle_beta   90.00
_cell.angle_gamma   90.00
#
_symmetry.space_group_name_H-M   'P 1'
#
loop_
_entity.id
_entity.type
_entity.pdbx_description
1 polymer ?
#
loop_
_entity_poly.entity_id
_entity_poly.type
_entity_poly.pdbx_seq_one_letter_code
_entity_poly.pdbx_strand_id
1 'polypeptide(L)'
;MPQDQPPKVSRWAHYKRIKAWRYVAISAVAIAFFAWLSLMKGDWTYFERSGGIVALLGALLGLRKLFRKGARDLNAPNDPLVINRNQFNVQAMWQEVEDLSDSFAQELGLALAVVGTLISAAGAPLLQVLLPLGA
;
A
#
# COMPACT_ATOMS: atom_id res chain seq x y z
N MET A 1 32.22 23.23 -4.82
CA MET A 1 31.65 22.16 -5.67
C MET A 1 30.18 22.06 -5.33
N PRO A 2 29.25 22.40 -6.25
CA PRO A 2 27.83 22.32 -5.96
C PRO A 2 27.42 20.85 -5.80
N GLN A 3 26.70 20.57 -4.72
CA GLN A 3 26.17 19.25 -4.39
C GLN A 3 25.29 18.74 -5.53
N ASP A 4 25.64 17.57 -6.05
CA ASP A 4 24.78 16.75 -6.91
C ASP A 4 23.51 16.39 -6.15
N GLN A 5 22.50 17.25 -6.21
CA GLN A 5 21.16 16.90 -5.75
C GLN A 5 20.63 15.83 -6.71
N PRO A 6 20.29 14.62 -6.22
CA PRO A 6 19.67 13.63 -7.09
C PRO A 6 18.40 14.25 -7.68
N PRO A 7 18.10 14.00 -8.96
CA PRO A 7 16.97 14.61 -9.63
C PRO A 7 15.71 14.40 -8.79
N LYS A 8 14.97 15.48 -8.50
CA LYS A 8 13.66 15.42 -7.83
C LYS A 8 12.67 14.69 -8.74
N VAL A 9 12.76 13.36 -8.79
CA VAL A 9 11.75 12.53 -9.43
C VAL A 9 10.48 12.67 -8.62
N SER A 10 9.44 13.19 -9.27
CA SER A 10 8.12 13.38 -8.68
C SER A 10 7.64 12.05 -8.07
N ARG A 11 7.27 12.06 -6.78
CA ARG A 11 6.73 10.90 -6.04
C ARG A 11 5.57 10.22 -6.80
N TRP A 12 4.85 10.98 -7.62
CA TRP A 12 3.78 10.52 -8.50
C TRP A 12 4.24 9.57 -9.63
N ALA A 13 5.45 9.72 -10.14
CA ALA A 13 5.99 8.81 -11.17
C ALA A 13 6.25 7.40 -10.61
N HIS A 14 6.65 7.31 -9.33
CA HIS A 14 6.76 6.04 -8.62
C HIS A 14 5.38 5.40 -8.34
N TYR A 15 4.35 6.23 -8.10
CA TYR A 15 2.97 5.79 -7.87
C TYR A 15 2.38 4.95 -9.03
N LYS A 16 2.69 5.31 -10.28
CA LYS A 16 2.25 4.56 -11.47
C LYS A 16 2.99 3.23 -11.68
N ARG A 17 4.29 3.16 -11.34
CA ARG A 17 5.13 1.96 -11.61
C ARG A 17 4.80 0.77 -10.72
N ILE A 18 4.46 0.99 -9.46
CA ILE A 18 4.34 -0.08 -8.46
C ILE A 18 2.96 -0.74 -8.47
N LYS A 19 2.02 -0.21 -9.26
CA LYS A 19 0.61 -0.62 -9.27
C LYS A 19 -0.03 -0.53 -7.86
N ALA A 20 0.58 0.20 -6.92
CA ALA A 20 0.10 0.38 -5.55
C ALA A 20 -1.30 1.02 -5.52
N TRP A 21 -1.60 1.86 -6.51
CA TRP A 21 -2.93 2.42 -6.76
C TRP A 21 -4.04 1.35 -6.88
N ARG A 22 -3.73 0.13 -7.34
CA ARG A 22 -4.71 -0.96 -7.47
C ARG A 22 -5.23 -1.37 -6.11
N TYR A 23 -4.38 -1.40 -5.09
CA TYR A 23 -4.81 -1.75 -3.73
C TYR A 23 -5.66 -0.65 -3.12
N VAL A 24 -5.30 0.62 -3.33
CA VAL A 24 -6.16 1.76 -2.92
C VAL A 24 -7.52 1.68 -3.61
N ALA A 25 -7.55 1.42 -4.92
CA ALA A 25 -8.77 1.29 -5.68
C ALA A 25 -9.63 0.10 -5.20
N ILE A 26 -9.02 -1.07 -4.94
CA ILE A 26 -9.71 -2.24 -4.40
C ILE A 26 -10.29 -1.93 -3.02
N SER A 27 -9.52 -1.29 -2.13
CA SER A 27 -9.98 -0.88 -0.81
C SER A 27 -11.16 0.10 -0.91
N ALA A 28 -11.09 1.10 -1.79
CA ALA A 28 -12.17 2.06 -1.99
C ALA A 28 -13.45 1.38 -2.52
N VAL A 29 -13.32 0.48 -3.49
CA VAL A 29 -14.45 -0.29 -4.02
C VAL A 29 -15.05 -1.21 -2.97
N ALA A 30 -14.22 -1.87 -2.16
CA ALA A 30 -14.68 -2.72 -1.06
C ALA A 30 -15.48 -1.90 -0.04
N ILE A 31 -14.94 -0.77 0.43
CA ILE A 31 -15.63 0.12 1.38
C ILE A 31 -16.97 0.58 0.80
N ALA A 32 -17.00 1.04 -0.45
CA ALA A 32 -18.23 1.51 -1.10
C ALA A 32 -19.28 0.40 -1.25
N PHE A 33 -18.86 -0.81 -1.64
CA PHE A 33 -19.75 -1.96 -1.80
C PHE A 33 -20.36 -2.41 -0.47
N PHE A 34 -19.56 -2.46 0.59
CA PHE A 34 -20.02 -2.83 1.93
C PHE A 34 -20.86 -1.73 2.59
N ALA A 35 -20.55 -0.45 2.35
CA ALA A 35 -21.41 0.66 2.76
C ALA A 35 -22.79 0.59 2.08
N TRP A 36 -22.83 0.30 0.78
CA TRP A 36 -24.07 0.10 0.05
C TRP A 36 -24.88 -1.10 0.59
N LEU A 37 -24.22 -2.24 0.81
CA LEU A 37 -24.87 -3.42 1.41
C LEU A 37 -25.41 -3.13 2.81
N SER A 38 -24.66 -2.38 3.59
CA SER A 38 -25.04 -2.00 4.95
C SER A 38 -26.31 -1.14 4.97
N LEU A 39 -26.39 -0.15 4.08
CA LEU A 39 -27.60 0.66 3.86
C LEU A 39 -28.79 -0.20 3.41
N MET A 40 -28.57 -1.13 2.48
CA MET A 40 -29.63 -2.01 1.96
C MET A 40 -30.15 -3.02 2.98
N LYS A 41 -29.31 -3.44 3.94
CA LYS A 41 -29.65 -4.42 4.97
C LYS A 41 -30.09 -3.80 6.29
N GLY A 42 -29.96 -2.49 6.45
CA GLY A 42 -30.25 -1.81 7.71
C GLY A 42 -29.22 -2.10 8.81
N ASP A 43 -28.06 -2.67 8.47
CA ASP A 43 -27.08 -3.16 9.45
C ASP A 43 -25.67 -2.66 9.13
N TRP A 44 -25.10 -1.89 10.06
CA TRP A 44 -23.74 -1.33 9.99
C TRP A 44 -22.61 -2.35 10.18
N THR A 45 -22.91 -3.59 10.61
CA THR A 45 -21.89 -4.64 10.77
C THR A 45 -21.19 -4.98 9.45
N TYR A 46 -21.86 -4.86 8.30
CA TYR A 46 -21.25 -5.08 7.00
C TYR A 46 -20.17 -4.03 6.68
N PHE A 47 -20.37 -2.79 7.10
CA PHE A 47 -19.39 -1.74 6.94
C PHE A 47 -18.16 -1.97 7.83
N GLU A 48 -18.35 -2.41 9.07
CA GLU A 48 -17.23 -2.77 9.96
C GLU A 48 -16.35 -3.88 9.39
N ARG A 49 -16.98 -4.91 8.81
CA ARG A 49 -16.26 -6.01 8.15
C ARG A 49 -15.39 -5.52 6.99
N SER A 50 -15.81 -4.48 6.29
CA SER A 50 -15.00 -3.85 5.24
C SER A 50 -13.72 -3.23 5.79
N GLY A 51 -13.77 -2.65 6.99
CA GLY A 51 -12.61 -2.14 7.70
C GLY A 51 -11.59 -3.23 7.97
N GLY A 52 -12.03 -4.40 8.47
CA GLY A 52 -11.15 -5.55 8.69
C GLY A 52 -10.48 -6.05 7.40
N ILE A 53 -11.21 -6.08 6.28
CA ILE A 53 -10.67 -6.46 4.96
C ILE A 53 -9.60 -5.46 4.50
N VAL A 54 -9.88 -4.16 4.64
CA VAL A 54 -8.92 -3.09 4.28
C VAL A 54 -7.69 -3.15 5.19
N ALA A 55 -7.88 -3.48 6.47
CA ALA A 55 -6.78 -3.61 7.41
C ALA A 55 -5.83 -4.75 7.03
N LEU A 56 -6.40 -5.90 6.67
CA LEU A 56 -5.64 -7.06 6.19
C LEU A 56 -4.91 -6.77 4.87
N LEU A 57 -5.57 -6.10 3.93
CA LEU A 57 -4.93 -5.68 2.67
C LEU A 57 -3.76 -4.72 2.92
N GLY A 58 -3.92 -3.79 3.85
CA GLY A 58 -2.86 -2.88 4.29
C GLY A 58 -1.68 -3.62 4.93
N ALA A 59 -1.97 -4.56 5.84
CA ALA A 59 -0.95 -5.39 6.48
C ALA A 59 -0.18 -6.25 5.45
N LEU A 60 -0.88 -6.88 4.50
CA LEU A 60 -0.25 -7.68 3.43
C LEU A 60 0.65 -6.82 2.54
N LEU A 61 0.23 -5.60 2.22
CA LEU A 61 1.06 -4.62 1.52
C LEU A 61 2.30 -4.23 2.30
N GLY A 62 2.15 -3.99 3.61
CA GLY A 62 3.25 -3.67 4.51
C GLY A 62 4.29 -4.79 4.62
N LEU A 63 3.83 -6.04 4.61
CA LEU A 63 4.66 -7.24 4.68
C LEU A 63 5.37 -7.56 3.36
N ARG A 64 5.00 -6.94 2.24
CA ARG A 64 5.56 -7.22 0.90
C ARG A 64 7.09 -7.19 0.88
N LYS A 65 7.69 -6.24 1.60
CA LYS A 65 9.15 -6.09 1.72
C LYS A 65 9.81 -7.31 2.37
N LEU A 66 9.17 -7.92 3.36
CA LEU A 66 9.67 -9.11 4.04
C LEU A 66 9.62 -10.34 3.13
N PHE A 67 8.51 -10.54 2.41
CA PHE A 67 8.40 -11.62 1.43
C PHE A 67 9.41 -11.48 0.29
N ARG A 68 9.67 -10.24 -0.16
CA ARG A 68 10.62 -9.98 -1.24
C ARG A 68 12.07 -10.16 -0.79
N LYS A 69 12.46 -9.67 0.39
CA LYS A 69 13.82 -9.87 0.93
C LYS A 69 14.12 -11.35 1.14
N GLY A 70 13.17 -12.11 1.70
CA GLY A 70 13.32 -13.56 1.85
C GLY A 70 13.48 -14.30 0.52
N ALA A 71 12.80 -13.86 -0.55
CA ALA A 71 12.97 -14.44 -1.88
C ALA A 71 14.27 -13.99 -2.60
N ARG A 72 14.84 -12.84 -2.22
CA ARG A 72 16.04 -12.26 -2.85
C ARG A 72 17.33 -12.90 -2.36
N ASP A 73 17.40 -13.27 -1.07
CA ASP A 73 18.54 -14.02 -0.51
C ASP A 73 18.71 -15.41 -1.17
N LEU A 74 17.64 -15.96 -1.75
CA LEU A 74 17.67 -17.25 -2.43
C LEU A 74 18.08 -17.17 -3.91
N ASN A 75 18.15 -15.97 -4.50
CA ASN A 75 18.18 -15.84 -5.97
C ASN A 75 19.08 -14.70 -6.45
N ALA A 76 20.20 -14.43 -5.79
CA ALA A 76 21.18 -13.45 -6.24
C ALA A 76 22.13 -14.04 -7.30
N PRO A 77 22.10 -13.61 -8.58
CA PRO A 77 23.27 -13.73 -9.44
C PRO A 77 24.11 -12.45 -9.28
N ASN A 78 25.37 -12.68 -8.90
CA ASN A 78 26.46 -11.73 -9.04
C ASN A 78 26.74 -11.52 -10.54
N ASP A 79 26.70 -10.29 -11.02
CA ASP A 79 27.86 -9.65 -11.63
C ASP A 79 27.50 -8.27 -12.22
N PRO A 80 28.31 -7.22 -11.96
CA PRO A 80 28.07 -5.89 -12.49
C PRO A 80 28.35 -5.85 -14.01
N LEU A 81 27.40 -5.29 -14.77
CA LEU A 81 27.61 -4.97 -16.19
C LEU A 81 28.55 -3.78 -16.31
N VAL A 82 29.79 -4.03 -16.74
CA VAL A 82 30.80 -3.00 -17.02
C VAL A 82 30.66 -2.54 -18.47
N ILE A 83 30.16 -1.32 -18.69
CA ILE A 83 30.16 -0.68 -20.01
C ILE A 83 31.02 0.59 -19.93
N ASN A 84 32.14 0.58 -20.66
CA ASN A 84 32.96 1.75 -21.00
C ASN A 84 33.62 2.51 -19.83
N ARG A 85 34.39 1.80 -18.95
CA ARG A 85 35.23 2.32 -17.83
C ARG A 85 34.54 3.20 -16.78
N ASN A 86 33.34 3.70 -17.03
CA ASN A 86 32.44 4.23 -16.01
C ASN A 86 31.67 3.04 -15.44
N GLN A 87 31.81 2.83 -14.13
CA GLN A 87 31.00 1.85 -13.41
C GLN A 87 29.57 2.40 -13.29
N PHE A 88 28.81 2.34 -14.38
CA PHE A 88 27.39 2.65 -14.32
C PHE A 88 26.70 1.45 -13.68
N ASN A 89 26.59 1.48 -12.35
CA ASN A 89 25.92 0.43 -11.61
C ASN A 89 24.40 0.60 -11.74
N VAL A 90 23.88 0.31 -12.94
CA VAL A 90 22.46 0.31 -13.26
C VAL A 90 21.68 -0.54 -12.26
N GLN A 91 22.30 -1.59 -11.73
CA GLN A 91 21.71 -2.49 -10.75
C GLN A 91 21.56 -1.85 -9.36
N ALA A 92 22.54 -1.06 -8.90
CA ALA A 92 22.41 -0.27 -7.67
C ALA A 92 21.28 0.78 -7.80
N MET A 93 21.17 1.44 -8.95
CA MET A 93 20.08 2.39 -9.21
C MET A 93 18.71 1.69 -9.24
N TRP A 94 18.60 0.49 -9.83
CA TRP A 94 17.38 -0.31 -9.78
C TRP A 94 17.05 -0.79 -8.36
N GLN A 95 18.06 -1.15 -7.57
CA GLN A 95 17.87 -1.53 -6.16
C GLN A 95 17.36 -0.36 -5.32
N GLU A 96 17.92 0.84 -5.49
CA GLU A 96 17.43 2.05 -4.81
C GLU A 96 15.97 2.35 -5.18
N VAL A 97 15.62 2.26 -6.47
CA VAL A 97 14.23 2.46 -6.93
C VAL A 97 13.28 1.41 -6.35
N GLU A 98 13.74 0.17 -6.18
CA GLU A 98 12.96 -0.91 -5.55
C GLU A 98 12.82 -0.74 -4.04
N ASP A 99 13.87 -0.34 -3.35
CA ASP A 99 13.83 -0.07 -1.90
C ASP A 99 12.94 1.14 -1.58
N LEU A 100 12.96 2.17 -2.44
CA LEU A 100 12.01 3.28 -2.41
C LEU A 100 10.58 2.78 -2.66
N SER A 101 10.38 1.91 -3.66
CA SER A 101 9.07 1.32 -3.92
C SER A 101 8.54 0.55 -2.72
N ASP A 102 9.38 -0.23 -2.07
CA ASP A 102 9.00 -1.07 -0.94
C ASP A 102 8.78 -0.24 0.33
N SER A 103 9.53 0.85 0.55
CA SER A 103 9.25 1.78 1.66
C SER A 103 7.91 2.50 1.47
N PHE A 104 7.59 2.92 0.24
CA PHE A 104 6.29 3.51 -0.08
C PHE A 104 5.15 2.51 0.08
N ALA A 105 5.32 1.27 -0.37
CA ALA A 105 4.32 0.21 -0.17
C ALA A 105 4.10 -0.07 1.32
N GLN A 106 5.14 0.03 2.14
CA GLN A 106 5.07 -0.14 3.58
C GLN A 106 4.29 0.99 4.27
N GLU A 107 4.59 2.25 3.93
CA GLU A 107 3.89 3.41 4.46
C GLU A 107 2.41 3.39 4.08
N LEU A 108 2.12 3.09 2.81
CA LEU A 108 0.76 3.02 2.29
C LEU A 108 -0.01 1.82 2.87
N GLY A 109 0.66 0.68 3.04
CA GLY A 109 0.13 -0.50 3.71
C GLY A 109 -0.22 -0.23 5.17
N LEU A 110 0.66 0.45 5.91
CA LEU A 110 0.41 0.84 7.30
C LEU A 110 -0.73 1.84 7.43
N ALA A 111 -0.80 2.83 6.52
CA ALA A 111 -1.91 3.77 6.47
C ALA A 111 -3.25 3.05 6.23
N LEU A 112 -3.30 2.13 5.27
CA LEU A 112 -4.49 1.30 5.02
C LEU A 112 -4.82 0.39 6.21
N ALA A 113 -3.81 -0.16 6.88
CA ALA A 113 -4.00 -0.97 8.08
C ALA A 113 -4.68 -0.17 9.19
N VAL A 114 -4.19 1.03 9.47
CA VAL A 114 -4.76 1.95 10.48
C VAL A 114 -6.17 2.37 10.10
N VAL A 115 -6.39 2.82 8.86
CA VAL A 115 -7.71 3.25 8.39
C VAL A 115 -8.72 2.10 8.45
N GLY A 116 -8.34 0.91 7.98
CA GLY A 116 -9.19 -0.27 8.06
C GLY A 116 -9.52 -0.66 9.50
N THR A 117 -8.54 -0.57 10.41
CA THR A 117 -8.75 -0.86 11.83
C THR A 117 -9.69 0.14 12.49
N LEU A 118 -9.55 1.43 12.17
CA LEU A 118 -10.46 2.47 12.64
C LEU A 118 -11.88 2.25 12.13
N ILE A 119 -12.04 1.92 10.85
CA ILE A 119 -13.35 1.57 10.28
C ILE A 119 -13.92 0.31 10.94
N SER A 120 -13.09 -0.68 11.25
CA SER A 120 -13.55 -1.93 11.87
C SER A 120 -13.94 -1.75 13.34
N ALA A 121 -13.25 -0.89 14.08
CA ALA A 121 -13.46 -0.70 15.52
C ALA A 121 -14.50 0.37 15.84
N ALA A 122 -14.57 1.42 15.01
CA ALA A 122 -15.45 2.56 15.23
C ALA A 122 -16.57 2.68 14.18
N GLY A 123 -16.59 1.84 13.15
CA GLY A 123 -17.51 1.96 12.02
C GLY A 123 -18.99 1.88 12.38
N ALA A 124 -19.47 0.78 12.96
CA ALA A 124 -20.88 0.69 13.33
C ALA A 124 -21.27 1.60 14.49
N PRO A 125 -20.51 1.73 15.61
CA PRO A 125 -20.98 2.59 16.71
C PRO A 125 -21.08 4.05 16.28
N LEU A 126 -20.16 4.54 15.45
CA LEU A 126 -20.18 5.93 14.97
C LEU A 126 -21.29 6.16 13.94
N LEU A 127 -21.53 5.20 13.04
CA LEU A 127 -22.61 5.29 12.05
C LEU A 127 -23.99 5.05 12.66
N GLN A 128 -24.12 4.23 13.69
CA GLN A 128 -25.37 4.07 14.45
C GLN A 128 -25.77 5.37 15.17
N VAL A 129 -24.80 6.13 15.66
CA VAL A 129 -25.05 7.44 16.30
C VAL A 129 -25.39 8.52 15.26
N LEU A 130 -24.68 8.57 14.13
CA LEU A 130 -24.87 9.60 13.11
C LEU A 130 -26.05 9.35 12.18
N LEU A 131 -26.28 8.09 11.83
CA LEU A 131 -27.30 7.61 10.92
C LEU A 131 -27.99 6.42 11.57
N PRO A 132 -28.88 6.67 12.55
CA PRO A 132 -29.71 5.61 13.11
C PRO A 132 -30.57 5.05 11.98
N LEU A 133 -30.16 3.89 11.46
CA LEU A 133 -30.98 3.08 10.57
C LEU A 133 -32.11 2.56 11.46
N GLY A 134 -33.22 3.29 11.46
CA GLY A 134 -34.34 3.05 12.37
C GLY A 134 -35.05 1.73 12.07
N ALA A 135 -35.27 0.97 13.15
CA ALA A 135 -36.25 -0.09 13.41
C ALA A 135 -36.43 -1.21 12.37
#